data_AF-A0A356QTH4-F1
#
_entry.id   AF-A0A356QTH4-F1
#
_cell.length_a   1.000
_cell.length_b   1.000
_cell.length_c   1.000
_cell.angle_alpha   90.00
_cell.angle_beta   90.00
_cell.angle_gamma   90.00
#
_symmetry.space_group_name_H-M   'P 1'
#
loop_
_entity.id
_entity.type
_entity.pdbx_description
1 polymer ?
#
loop_
_entity_poly.entity_id
_entity_poly.type
_entity_poly.pdbx_seq_one_letter_code
_entity_poly.pdbx_strand_id
1 'polypeptide(L)'
;PTNHLDLEAIEWLEKFLASWRGTLLFVTHDRGFLRRVANRIWELDRGCLSAWECEYDEFLKRKAAALEAEEKHNALFDKRLAEEEDWVRQGI
;
A
#
# COMPACT_ATOMS: atom_id res chain seq x y z
N PRO A 1 -16.78 -3.45 6.42
CA PRO A 1 -17.93 -3.97 7.19
C PRO A 1 -17.83 -5.50 7.32
N THR A 2 -16.98 -5.97 8.23
CA THR A 2 -16.74 -7.41 8.49
C THR A 2 -17.13 -7.81 9.91
N ASN A 3 -17.93 -6.99 10.58
CA ASN A 3 -18.42 -7.30 11.91
C ASN A 3 -19.69 -8.15 11.76
N HIS A 4 -19.63 -9.41 12.20
CA HIS A 4 -20.69 -10.44 12.23
C HIS A 4 -20.70 -11.49 11.10
N LEU A 5 -19.54 -11.97 10.64
CA LEU A 5 -19.47 -13.25 9.92
C LEU A 5 -18.80 -14.27 10.85
N ASP A 6 -19.57 -15.28 11.28
CA ASP A 6 -19.03 -16.46 11.95
C ASP A 6 -17.93 -17.10 11.08
N LEU A 7 -16.93 -17.72 11.71
CA LEU A 7 -15.76 -18.30 11.03
C LEU A 7 -16.16 -19.21 9.84
N GLU A 8 -17.25 -19.97 9.99
CA GLU A 8 -17.81 -20.81 8.92
C GLU A 8 -18.30 -20.01 7.70
N ALA A 9 -18.87 -18.82 7.92
CA ALA A 9 -19.33 -17.96 6.83
C ALA A 9 -18.16 -17.34 6.05
N ILE A 10 -17.03 -17.10 6.73
CA ILE A 10 -15.78 -16.64 6.09
C ILE A 10 -15.19 -17.76 5.22
N GLU A 11 -15.09 -18.99 5.75
CA GLU A 11 -14.60 -20.13 4.97
C GLU A 11 -15.49 -20.46 3.76
N TRP A 12 -16.81 -20.35 3.92
CA TRP A 12 -17.75 -20.52 2.82
C TRP A 12 -17.54 -19.43 1.74
N LEU A 13 -17.43 -18.18 2.16
CA LEU A 13 -17.22 -17.05 1.26
C LEU A 13 -15.88 -17.19 0.51
N GLU A 14 -14.83 -17.66 1.17
CA GLU A 14 -13.54 -17.93 0.53
C GLU A 14 -13.64 -19.00 -0.56
N LYS A 15 -14.29 -20.14 -0.28
CA LYS A 15 -14.51 -21.19 -1.29
C LYS A 15 -15.36 -20.70 -2.45
N PHE A 16 -16.38 -19.91 -2.15
CA PHE A 16 -17.24 -19.30 -3.18
C PHE A 16 -16.43 -18.37 -4.09
N LEU A 17 -15.65 -17.45 -3.50
CA LEU A 17 -14.84 -16.50 -4.22
C LEU A 17 -13.69 -17.15 -5.00
N ALA A 18 -13.11 -18.24 -4.49
CA ALA A 18 -12.10 -19.02 -5.22
C ALA A 18 -12.67 -19.68 -6.49
N SER A 19 -13.96 -20.05 -6.48
CA SER A 19 -14.66 -20.61 -7.64
C SER A 19 -15.26 -19.56 -8.57
N TRP A 20 -15.29 -18.29 -8.14
CA TRP A 20 -15.89 -17.19 -8.88
C TRP A 20 -15.02 -16.81 -10.07
N ARG A 21 -15.59 -16.89 -11.28
CA ARG A 21 -14.87 -16.60 -12.54
C ARG A 21 -14.88 -15.12 -12.95
N GLY A 22 -15.45 -14.24 -12.14
CA GLY A 22 -15.48 -12.79 -12.38
C GLY A 22 -14.40 -12.04 -11.62
N THR A 23 -14.26 -10.75 -11.92
CA THR A 23 -13.42 -9.84 -11.13
C THR A 23 -14.21 -9.32 -9.94
N LEU A 24 -13.64 -9.39 -8.74
CA LEU A 24 -14.19 -8.77 -7.54
C LEU A 24 -13.32 -7.56 -7.15
N LEU A 25 -13.95 -6.40 -7.03
CA LEU A 25 -13.37 -5.22 -6.40
C LEU A 25 -14.05 -5.02 -5.05
N PHE A 26 -13.26 -4.94 -3.99
CA PHE A 26 -13.79 -4.74 -2.64
C PHE A 26 -12.90 -3.78 -1.84
N VAL A 27 -13.51 -3.13 -0.85
CA VAL A 27 -12.83 -2.30 0.13
C VAL A 27 -13.15 -2.84 1.51
N THR A 28 -12.12 -3.21 2.26
CA THR A 28 -12.27 -3.76 3.61
C THR A 28 -11.19 -3.22 4.53
N HIS A 29 -11.50 -3.17 5.82
CA HIS A 29 -10.51 -2.93 6.88
C HIS A 29 -9.98 -4.24 7.49
N ASP A 30 -10.52 -5.39 7.07
CA ASP A 30 -10.10 -6.71 7.55
C ASP A 30 -8.85 -7.19 6.80
N ARG A 31 -7.74 -7.24 7.53
CA ARG A 31 -6.44 -7.70 7.00
C ARG A 31 -6.43 -9.19 6.69
N GLY A 32 -7.17 -10.01 7.44
CA GLY A 32 -7.27 -11.44 7.21
C GLY A 32 -8.00 -11.74 5.90
N PHE A 33 -9.11 -11.04 5.66
CA PHE A 33 -9.83 -11.14 4.39
C PHE A 33 -8.98 -10.66 3.20
N LEU A 34 -8.29 -9.52 3.34
CA LEU A 34 -7.35 -9.01 2.33
C LEU A 34 -6.28 -10.04 1.97
N ARG A 35 -5.65 -10.67 2.98
CA ARG A 35 -4.62 -11.71 2.79
C ARG A 35 -5.12 -12.96 2.07
N ARG A 36 -6.41 -13.31 2.19
CA ARG A 36 -6.94 -14.58 1.68
C ARG A 36 -7.62 -14.45 0.32
N VAL A 37 -8.12 -13.25 -0.01
CA VAL A 37 -8.96 -13.03 -1.20
C VAL A 37 -8.30 -12.09 -2.22
N ALA A 38 -7.48 -11.13 -1.79
CA ALA A 38 -6.92 -10.14 -2.72
C ALA A 38 -5.69 -10.69 -3.44
N ASN A 39 -5.73 -10.69 -4.77
CA ASN A 39 -4.59 -11.00 -5.64
C ASN A 39 -3.86 -9.73 -6.15
N ARG A 40 -4.46 -8.55 -5.93
CA ARG A 40 -3.93 -7.25 -6.31
C ARG A 40 -4.37 -6.20 -5.30
N ILE A 41 -3.43 -5.38 -4.85
CA ILE A 41 -3.70 -4.30 -3.90
C ILE A 41 -3.69 -2.97 -4.61
N TRP A 42 -4.76 -2.21 -4.44
CA TRP A 42 -4.86 -0.83 -4.94
C TRP A 42 -4.74 0.10 -3.74
N GLU A 43 -3.73 0.94 -3.77
CA GLU A 43 -3.45 1.92 -2.74
C GLU A 43 -3.78 3.31 -3.27
N LEU A 44 -4.61 4.04 -2.54
CA LEU A 44 -4.85 5.45 -2.78
C LEU A 44 -4.08 6.26 -1.73
N ASP A 45 -3.02 6.93 -2.15
CA ASP A 45 -2.18 7.78 -1.29
C ASP A 45 -2.04 9.17 -1.91
N ARG A 46 -2.32 10.22 -1.12
CA ARG A 46 -2.20 11.63 -1.54
C ARG A 46 -2.85 11.97 -2.91
N GLY A 47 -3.95 11.28 -3.24
CA GLY A 47 -4.68 11.45 -4.51
C GLY A 47 -4.12 10.64 -5.69
N CYS A 48 -3.03 9.91 -5.49
CA CYS A 48 -2.43 9.00 -6.44
C CYS A 48 -2.89 7.56 -6.18
N LEU A 49 -3.39 6.89 -7.22
CA LEU A 49 -3.78 5.50 -7.15
C LEU A 49 -2.64 4.62 -7.70
N SER A 50 -2.05 3.81 -6.83
CA SER A 50 -0.97 2.88 -7.16
C SER A 50 -1.48 1.45 -7.09
N ALA A 51 -1.18 0.65 -8.11
CA ALA A 51 -1.59 -0.74 -8.18
C ALA A 51 -0.40 -1.67 -7.95
N TRP A 52 -0.55 -2.60 -7.02
CA TRP A 52 0.47 -3.54 -6.58
C TRP A 52 0.01 -4.97 -6.89
N GLU A 53 0.69 -5.63 -7.82
CA GLU A 53 0.42 -7.03 -8.20
C GLU A 53 1.21 -7.98 -7.29
N CYS A 54 0.76 -8.07 -6.03
CA CYS A 54 1.36 -8.94 -5.03
C CYS A 54 0.37 -9.24 -3.89
N GLU A 55 0.67 -10.29 -3.14
CA GLU A 55 -0.02 -10.63 -1.90
C GLU A 55 0.11 -9.52 -0.85
N TYR A 56 -0.86 -9.43 0.05
CA TYR A 56 -0.92 -8.36 1.05
C TYR A 56 0.35 -8.25 1.92
N ASP A 57 0.96 -9.37 2.31
CA ASP A 57 2.18 -9.35 3.14
C ASP A 57 3.41 -8.85 2.38
N GLU A 58 3.48 -9.15 1.09
CA GLU A 58 4.54 -8.63 0.22
C GLU A 58 4.32 -7.14 -0.06
N PHE A 59 3.07 -6.72 -0.26
CA PHE A 59 2.69 -5.32 -0.38
C PHE A 59 3.18 -4.51 0.84
N LEU A 60 2.98 -5.00 2.06
CA LEU A 60 3.45 -4.30 3.27
C LEU A 60 4.96 -4.10 3.29
N LYS A 61 5.74 -5.12 2.89
CA LYS A 61 7.21 -5.03 2.82
C LYS A 61 7.66 -4.02 1.76
N ARG A 62 7.08 -4.11 0.56
CA ARG A 62 7.41 -3.21 -0.55
C ARG A 62 7.02 -1.77 -0.25
N LYS A 63 5.88 -1.57 0.39
CA LYS A 63 5.43 -0.25 0.84
C LYS A 63 6.39 0.34 1.86
N ALA A 64 6.82 -0.43 2.85
CA ALA A 64 7.80 0.04 3.83
C ALA A 64 9.13 0.44 3.15
N ALA A 65 9.64 -0.39 2.24
CA ALA A 65 10.85 -0.09 1.48
C ALA A 65 10.69 1.16 0.60
N ALA A 66 9.51 1.36 -0.01
CA ALA A 66 9.22 2.54 -0.81
C ALA A 66 9.19 3.81 0.04
N LEU A 67 8.58 3.76 1.24
CA LEU A 67 8.55 4.88 2.16
C LEU A 67 9.96 5.24 2.67
N GLU A 68 10.77 4.25 3.03
CA GLU A 68 12.16 4.49 3.43
C GLU A 68 13.00 5.10 2.29
N ALA A 69 12.75 4.69 1.04
CA ALA A 69 13.43 5.26 -0.12
C ALA A 69 12.99 6.72 -0.35
N GLU A 70 11.70 7.03 -0.18
CA GLU A 70 11.15 8.39 -0.24
C GLU A 70 11.80 9.28 0.84
N GLU A 71 11.86 8.80 2.09
CA GLU A 71 12.48 9.54 3.20
C GLU A 71 13.97 9.81 2.96
N LYS A 72 14.73 8.82 2.47
CA LYS A 72 16.14 9.00 2.12
C LYS A 72 16.33 10.00 1.00
N HIS A 73 15.46 9.97 -0.02
CA HIS A 73 15.52 10.91 -1.12
C HIS A 73 15.24 12.34 -0.66
N ASN A 74 14.21 12.52 0.18
CA ASN A 74 13.85 13.82 0.74
C ASN A 74 14.98 14.37 1.63
N ALA A 75 15.57 13.53 2.50
CA ALA A 75 16.70 13.95 3.34
C ALA A 75 17.95 14.36 2.54
N LEU A 76 18.21 13.70 1.40
CA LEU A 76 19.29 14.10 0.49
C LEU A 76 18.96 15.40 -0.25
N PHE A 77 17.70 15.59 -0.63
CA PHE A 77 17.24 16.82 -1.27
C PHE A 77 17.35 18.01 -0.32
N ASP A 78 16.89 17.88 0.92
CA ASP A 78 16.97 18.91 1.96
C ASP A 78 18.43 19.32 2.24
N LYS A 79 19.35 18.35 2.29
CA LYS A 79 20.78 18.64 2.45
C LYS A 79 21.34 19.45 1.29
N ARG A 80 21.02 19.08 0.04
CA ARG A 80 21.48 19.83 -1.13
C ARG A 80 20.88 21.23 -1.19
N LEU A 81 19.61 21.37 -0.81
CA LEU A 81 18.96 22.67 -0.76
C LEU A 81 19.64 23.60 0.26
N ALA A 82 19.99 23.10 1.44
CA ALA A 82 20.71 23.88 2.45
C ALA A 82 22.11 24.33 1.97
N GLU A 83 22.84 23.47 1.28
CA GLU A 83 24.14 23.81 0.67
C GLU A 83 24.01 24.88 -0.42
N GLU A 84 22.97 24.81 -1.25
CA GLU A 84 22.68 25.83 -2.27
C GLU A 84 22.26 27.17 -1.66
N GLU A 85 21.43 27.17 -0.61
CA GLU A 85 21.01 28.38 0.09
C GLU A 85 22.19 29.12 0.75
N ASP A 86 23.13 28.37 1.35
CA ASP A 86 24.35 28.93 1.93
C ASP A 86 25.27 29.52 0.85
N TRP A 87 25.39 28.87 -0.31
CA TRP A 87 26.16 29.39 -1.45
C TRP A 87 25.56 30.69 -2.00
N VAL A 88 24.23 30.79 -2.11
CA VAL A 88 23.54 32.00 -2.54
C VAL A 88 23.70 33.15 -1.52
N ARG A 89 23.70 32.85 -0.21
CA ARG A 89 23.96 33.87 0.83
C ARG A 89 25.42 34.34 0.88
N GLN A 90 26.38 33.49 0.50
CA GLN A 90 27.79 33.84 0.44
C GLN A 90 28.20 34.55 -0.87
N GLY A 91 27.28 34.67 -1.84
CA GLY A 91 27.57 35.08 -3.22
C GLY A 91 26.75 36.26 -3.76
N ILE A 92 26.72 37.39 -3.03
CA ILE A 92 26.94 38.76 -3.55
C ILE A 92 27.97 39.41 -2.62
#